data_AF-A0A7I9VPR0-F1
#
_entry.id   AF-A0A7I9VPR0-F1
#
_cell.length_a   1.000
_cell.length_b   1.000
_cell.length_c   1.000
_cell.angle_alpha   90.00
_cell.angle_beta   90.00
_cell.angle_gamma   90.00
#
_symmetry.space_group_name_H-M   'P 1'
#
loop_
_entity.id
_entity.type
_entity.pdbx_description
1 polymer ?
#
loop_
_entity_poly.entity_id
_entity_poly.type
_entity_poly.pdbx_seq_one_letter_code
_entity_poly.pdbx_strand_id
1 'polypeptide(L)'
;MPEADPAALERLVEDGLLQRGPRRLRTSPRWQAAMARAALALQRAGAPWADLRLPIAAALVERYPGLEDAALAPLVEAMLAVEQSELPAVAGGAGAR
;
A
#
# COMPACT_ATOMS: atom_id res chain seq x y z
N MET A 1 4.64 5.13 -15.01
CA MET A 1 5.00 4.30 -13.85
C MET A 1 5.15 2.87 -14.33
N PRO A 2 6.11 2.08 -13.81
CA PRO A 2 6.14 0.66 -14.11
C PRO A 2 4.79 0.05 -13.73
N GLU A 3 4.25 -0.77 -14.61
CA GLU A 3 3.02 -1.51 -14.37
C GLU A 3 3.26 -2.48 -13.21
N ALA A 4 2.32 -2.56 -12.26
CA ALA A 4 2.43 -3.45 -11.11
C ALA A 4 2.54 -4.91 -11.59
N ASP A 5 3.42 -5.69 -10.96
CA ASP A 5 3.59 -7.11 -11.29
C ASP A 5 2.25 -7.86 -11.11
N PRO A 6 1.68 -8.46 -12.18
CA PRO A 6 0.42 -9.19 -12.09
C PRO A 6 0.44 -10.34 -11.08
N ALA A 7 1.58 -11.02 -10.90
CA ALA A 7 1.69 -12.12 -9.95
C ALA A 7 1.63 -11.61 -8.50
N ALA A 8 2.24 -10.46 -8.23
CA ALA A 8 2.15 -9.80 -6.93
C ALA A 8 0.70 -9.35 -6.64
N LEU A 9 0.02 -8.75 -7.62
CA LEU A 9 -1.38 -8.36 -7.47
C LEU A 9 -2.30 -9.54 -7.18
N GLU A 10 -2.13 -10.65 -7.89
CA GLU A 10 -2.94 -11.86 -7.68
C GLU A 10 -2.75 -12.39 -6.26
N ARG A 11 -1.50 -12.53 -5.82
CA ARG A 11 -1.20 -12.97 -4.45
C ARG A 11 -1.83 -12.05 -3.40
N LEU A 12 -1.77 -10.73 -3.58
CA LEU A 12 -2.38 -9.78 -2.64
C LEU A 12 -3.92 -9.91 -2.59
N VAL A 13 -4.57 -10.31 -3.69
CA VAL A 13 -6.00 -10.64 -3.72
C VAL A 13 -6.29 -11.97 -3.03
N GLU A 14 -5.51 -13.01 -3.33
CA GLU A 14 -5.63 -14.34 -2.69
C GLU A 14 -5.45 -14.26 -1.17
N ASP A 15 -4.50 -13.43 -0.71
CA ASP A 15 -4.23 -13.19 0.70
C ASP A 15 -5.26 -12.26 1.38
N GLY A 16 -6.24 -11.77 0.62
CA GLY A 16 -7.34 -10.93 1.09
C GLY A 16 -6.91 -9.52 1.49
N LEU A 17 -5.76 -9.04 0.99
CA LEU A 17 -5.29 -7.67 1.21
C LEU A 17 -5.92 -6.72 0.20
N LEU A 18 -6.17 -7.18 -1.01
CA LEU A 18 -6.91 -6.49 -2.06
C LEU A 18 -8.26 -7.15 -2.33
N GLN A 19 -9.18 -6.35 -2.87
CA GLN A 19 -10.48 -6.79 -3.34
C GLN A 19 -10.69 -6.40 -4.79
N ARG A 20 -11.23 -7.33 -5.59
CA ARG A 20 -11.66 -7.04 -6.97
C ARG A 20 -12.98 -6.27 -6.93
N GLY A 21 -12.92 -4.97 -7.20
CA GLY A 21 -14.10 -4.15 -7.40
C GLY A 21 -14.61 -4.20 -8.86
N PRO A 22 -15.79 -3.63 -9.13
CA PRO A 22 -16.41 -3.67 -10.47
C PRO A 22 -15.65 -2.88 -11.55
N ARG A 23 -14.69 -2.02 -11.17
CA ARG A 23 -13.90 -1.18 -12.11
C ARG A 23 -12.41 -1.17 -11.85
N ARG A 24 -11.97 -1.56 -10.64
CA ARG A 24 -10.57 -1.55 -10.23
C ARG A 24 -10.35 -2.40 -8.98
N LEU A 25 -9.10 -2.76 -8.73
CA LEU A 25 -8.68 -3.27 -7.43
C LEU A 25 -8.83 -2.20 -6.35
N ARG A 26 -9.17 -2.64 -5.15
CA ARG A 26 -9.30 -1.79 -3.97
C ARG A 26 -8.62 -2.42 -2.77
N THR A 27 -8.19 -1.58 -1.84
CA THR A 27 -7.70 -2.06 -0.55
C THR A 27 -8.82 -2.69 0.26
N SER A 28 -8.54 -3.80 0.93
CA SER A 28 -9.49 -4.42 1.86
C SER A 28 -9.51 -3.66 3.20
N PRO A 29 -10.60 -3.78 3.98
CA PRO A 29 -10.63 -3.27 5.36
C PRO A 29 -9.52 -3.86 6.25
N ARG A 30 -9.13 -5.13 6.00
CA ARG A 30 -8.04 -5.80 6.71
C ARG A 30 -6.71 -5.12 6.44
N TRP A 31 -6.45 -4.80 5.18
CA TRP A 31 -5.25 -4.07 4.76
C TRP A 31 -5.23 -2.67 5.34
N GLN A 32 -6.33 -1.92 5.24
CA GLN A 32 -6.44 -0.57 5.81
C GLN A 32 -6.13 -0.55 7.32
N ALA A 33 -6.61 -1.54 8.08
CA ALA A 33 -6.30 -1.66 9.49
C ALA A 33 -4.80 -1.96 9.75
N ALA A 34 -4.16 -2.79 8.91
CA ALA A 34 -2.73 -3.07 9.01
C ALA A 34 -1.89 -1.81 8.67
N MET A 35 -2.24 -1.12 7.59
CA MET A 35 -1.63 0.14 7.19
C MET A 35 -1.72 1.20 8.30
N ALA A 36 -2.88 1.36 8.93
CA ALA A 36 -3.07 2.33 10.01
C ALA A 36 -2.16 2.02 11.23
N ARG A 37 -2.00 0.75 11.59
CA ARG A 37 -1.09 0.33 12.68
C ARG A 37 0.37 0.60 12.30
N ALA A 38 0.77 0.23 11.08
CA ALA A 38 2.12 0.46 10.57
C ALA A 38 2.46 1.95 10.53
N ALA A 39 1.56 2.79 10.01
CA ALA A 39 1.73 4.24 9.97
C ALA A 39 1.87 4.84 11.38
N LEU A 40 1.03 4.42 12.33
CA LEU A 40 1.11 4.88 13.72
C LEU A 40 2.44 4.47 14.39
N ALA A 41 2.91 3.25 14.14
CA ALA A 41 4.18 2.77 14.68
C ALA A 41 5.37 3.59 14.11
N LEU A 42 5.36 3.83 12.79
CA LEU A 42 6.38 4.64 12.11
C LEU A 42 6.37 6.10 12.58
N GLN A 43 5.20 6.69 12.76
CA GLN A 43 5.06 8.05 13.30
C GLN A 43 5.68 8.14 14.70
N ARG A 44 5.41 7.17 15.57
CA ARG A 44 6.00 7.12 16.93
C ARG A 44 7.51 6.94 16.91
N ALA A 45 8.05 6.28 15.88
CA ALA A 45 9.48 6.10 15.68
C ALA A 45 10.17 7.31 15.02
N GLY A 46 9.43 8.38 14.66
CA GLY A 46 9.99 9.54 13.96
C GLY A 46 10.39 9.28 12.51
N ALA A 47 9.82 8.24 11.88
CA ALA A 47 10.11 7.91 10.50
C ALA A 47 9.55 8.96 9.52
N PRO A 48 10.18 9.16 8.35
CA PRO A 48 9.67 10.06 7.31
C PRO A 48 8.28 9.65 6.84
N TRP A 49 7.33 10.59 6.79
CA TRP A 49 5.93 10.33 6.42
C TRP A 49 5.64 10.50 4.92
N ALA A 50 6.60 11.02 4.15
CA ALA A 50 6.40 11.37 2.75
C ALA A 50 6.43 10.17 1.80
N ASP A 51 6.96 9.03 2.24
CA ASP A 51 7.05 7.82 1.41
C ASP A 51 6.05 6.76 1.86
N LEU A 52 4.98 6.58 1.09
CA LEU A 52 3.95 5.56 1.32
C LEU A 52 4.51 4.13 1.29
N ARG A 53 5.68 3.89 0.68
CA ARG A 53 6.31 2.57 0.68
C ARG A 53 6.69 2.12 2.08
N LEU A 54 7.02 3.04 2.99
CA LEU A 54 7.43 2.69 4.35
C LEU A 54 6.30 2.02 5.15
N PRO A 55 5.10 2.61 5.29
CA PRO A 55 4.00 1.93 5.98
C PRO A 55 3.49 0.70 5.22
N ILE A 56 3.56 0.67 3.88
CA ILE A 56 3.25 -0.53 3.09
C ILE A 56 4.20 -1.67 3.46
N ALA A 57 5.51 -1.44 3.38
CA ALA A 57 6.53 -2.44 3.68
C ALA A 57 6.42 -2.92 5.12
N ALA A 58 6.24 -2.02 6.08
CA ALA A 58 6.06 -2.37 7.48
C ALA A 58 4.83 -3.28 7.71
N ALA A 59 3.69 -2.97 7.08
CA ALA A 59 2.49 -3.79 7.17
C ALA A 59 2.67 -5.17 6.49
N LEU A 60 3.38 -5.24 5.36
CA LEU A 60 3.67 -6.50 4.67
C LEU A 60 4.65 -7.39 5.45
N VAL A 61 5.68 -6.82 6.08
CA VAL A 61 6.62 -7.56 6.92
C VAL A 61 5.92 -8.16 8.14
N GLU A 62 4.97 -7.44 8.77
CA GLU A 62 4.13 -7.98 9.84
C GLU A 62 3.27 -9.16 9.34
N ARG A 63 2.76 -9.07 8.10
CA ARG A 63 1.89 -10.09 7.51
C ARG A 63 2.62 -11.34 7.06
N TYR A 64 3.83 -11.19 6.52
CA TYR A 64 4.66 -12.25 5.96
C TYR A 64 6.01 -12.33 6.69
N PRO A 65 6.03 -12.83 7.94
CA PRO A 65 7.26 -12.98 8.68
C PRO A 65 8.22 -13.93 7.93
N GLY A 66 9.44 -13.46 7.66
CA GLY A 66 10.46 -14.24 6.95
C GLY A 66 10.35 -14.21 5.42
N LEU A 67 9.52 -13.34 4.84
CA LEU A 67 9.56 -13.10 3.40
C LEU A 67 10.87 -12.38 3.03
N GLU A 68 11.61 -12.95 2.09
CA GLU A 68 12.85 -12.36 1.57
C GLU A 68 12.58 -11.00 0.89
N ASP A 69 13.54 -10.07 0.99
CA ASP A 69 13.44 -8.72 0.44
C ASP A 69 13.10 -8.71 -1.06
N ALA A 70 13.68 -9.66 -1.82
CA ALA A 70 13.43 -9.82 -3.25
C ALA A 70 11.97 -10.17 -3.57
N ALA A 71 11.28 -10.87 -2.67
CA ALA A 71 9.86 -11.20 -2.80
C ALA A 71 8.95 -10.13 -2.19
N LEU A 72 9.45 -9.35 -1.22
CA LEU A 72 8.73 -8.25 -0.60
C LEU A 72 8.58 -7.04 -1.55
N ALA A 73 9.67 -6.66 -2.23
CA ALA A 73 9.70 -5.50 -3.12
C ALA A 73 8.55 -5.45 -4.15
N PRO A 74 8.26 -6.52 -4.93
CA PRO A 74 7.15 -6.50 -5.89
C PRO A 74 5.78 -6.37 -5.22
N LEU A 75 5.59 -6.89 -4.01
CA LEU A 75 4.34 -6.69 -3.24
C LEU A 75 4.17 -5.24 -2.79
N VAL A 76 5.26 -4.59 -2.37
CA VAL A 76 5.26 -3.18 -1.99
C VAL A 76 4.86 -2.31 -3.18
N GLU A 77 5.48 -2.50 -4.34
CA GLU A 77 5.18 -1.70 -5.54
C GLU A 77 3.77 -1.96 -6.07
N ALA A 78 3.30 -3.21 -6.04
CA ALA A 78 1.94 -3.56 -6.44
C ALA A 78 0.90 -2.91 -5.54
N MET A 79 1.10 -2.95 -4.22
CA MET A 79 0.20 -2.30 -3.27
C MET A 79 0.25 -0.77 -3.40
N LEU A 80 1.43 -0.18 -3.61
CA LEU A 80 1.60 1.26 -3.81
C LEU A 80 0.77 1.76 -4.99
N ALA A 81 0.79 1.03 -6.11
CA ALA A 81 -0.01 1.39 -7.28
C ALA A 81 -1.52 1.43 -6.98
N VAL A 82 -2.01 0.47 -6.17
CA VAL A 82 -3.42 0.45 -5.76
C VAL A 82 -3.73 1.61 -4.82
N GLU A 83 -2.94 1.82 -3.76
CA GLU A 83 -3.11 2.92 -2.80
C GLU A 83 -3.13 4.28 -3.50
N GLN A 84 -2.20 4.53 -4.42
CA GLN A 84 -2.16 5.76 -5.21
C GLN A 84 -3.41 5.95 -6.09
N SER A 85 -3.99 4.86 -6.61
CA SER A 85 -5.24 4.92 -7.37
C SER A 85 -6.49 5.20 -6.52
N GLU A 86 -6.39 4.99 -5.21
CA GLU A 86 -7.46 5.27 -4.25
C GLU A 86 -7.39 6.67 -3.67
N LEU A 87 -6.20 7.27 -3.62
CA LEU A 87 -6.03 8.65 -3.24
C LEU A 87 -6.73 9.56 -4.27
N PRO A 88 -7.57 10.52 -3.83
CA PRO A 88 -8.10 11.51 -4.74
C PRO A 88 -6.94 12.25 -5.39
N ALA A 89 -6.96 12.39 -6.71
CA ALA A 89 -6.05 13.30 -7.41
C ALA A 89 -6.15 14.64 -6.71
N VAL A 90 -5.07 15.11 -6.10
CA VAL A 90 -5.06 16.35 -5.34
C VAL A 90 -5.51 17.44 -6.31
N ALA A 91 -6.77 17.88 -6.19
CA ALA A 91 -7.25 19.06 -6.87
C ALA A 91 -6.41 20.20 -6.31
N GLY A 92 -5.44 20.65 -7.11
CA GLY A 92 -4.52 21.71 -6.73
C GLY A 92 -5.30 22.89 -6.16
N GLY A 93 -5.12 23.13 -4.87
CA GLY A 93 -5.51 24.38 -4.25
C GLY A 93 -4.70 25.51 -4.88
N ALA A 94 -5.18 26.07 -5.99
CA ALA A 94 -4.96 27.46 -6.27
C ALA A 94 -5.92 28.23 -5.36
N GLY A 95 -5.37 28.77 -4.28
CA GLY A 95 -6.09 29.67 -3.40
C GLY A 95 -6.70 30.81 -4.23
N ALA A 96 -8.02 30.91 -4.18
CA ALA A 96 -8.68 32.19 -4.36
C ALA A 96 -8.31 33.07 -3.17
N ARG A 97 -7.32 33.95 -3.36
CA ARG A 97 -7.24 35.28 -2.73
C ARG A 97 -6.60 36.23 -3.71
#